data_AF-A0A8D2H2K2-F1
#
_entry.id   AF-A0A8D2H2K2-F1
#
_cell.length_a   1.000
_cell.length_b   1.000
_cell.length_c   1.000
_cell.angle_alpha   90.00
_cell.angle_beta   90.00
_cell.angle_gamma   90.00
#
_symmetry.space_group_name_H-M   'P 1'
#
loop_
_entity.id
_entity.type
_entity.pdbx_description
1 polymer ?
#
loop_
_entity_poly.entity_id
_entity_poly.type
_entity_poly.pdbx_seq_one_letter_code
_entity_poly.pdbx_strand_id
1 'polypeptide(L)' 'MAHKMESTAKKMFKGILVAELMGVFGAYFLFNKMNTSQDFRQTMSKKFPFILEVYYKAIEQSGMYEIRRQDQEKWLNSKN' A
#
# COMPACT_ATOMS: atom_id res chain seq x y z
N MET A 1 21.46 -2.01 -38.36
CA MET A 1 21.67 -2.12 -36.89
C MET A 1 20.64 -1.32 -36.08
N ALA A 2 20.30 -0.09 -36.45
CA ALA A 2 19.28 0.73 -35.77
C ALA A 2 17.92 0.03 -35.54
N HIS A 3 17.41 -0.67 -36.56
CA HIS A 3 16.13 -1.39 -36.50
C HIS A 3 16.10 -2.54 -35.47
N LYS A 4 17.25 -3.14 -35.14
CA LYS A 4 17.37 -4.21 -34.13
C LYS A 4 17.39 -3.62 -32.72
N MET A 5 18.01 -2.45 -32.53
CA MET A 5 18.06 -1.76 -31.24
C MET A 5 16.69 -1.23 -30.83
N GLU A 6 15.89 -0.75 -31.79
CA GLU A 6 14.52 -0.30 -31.56
C GLU A 6 13.59 -1.43 -31.05
N SER A 7 13.77 -2.66 -31.57
CA SER A 7 13.00 -3.83 -31.11
C SER A 7 13.36 -4.26 -29.68
N THR A 8 14.64 -4.19 -29.31
CA THR A 8 15.09 -4.50 -27.94
C THR A 8 14.60 -3.44 -26.94
N ALA A 9 14.72 -2.16 -27.29
CA ALA A 9 14.22 -1.07 -26.44
C ALA A 9 12.71 -1.18 -26.19
N LYS A 10 11.90 -1.48 -27.23
CA LYS A 10 10.45 -1.70 -27.08
C LYS A 10 10.12 -2.87 -26.15
N LYS A 11 10.90 -3.95 -26.18
CA LYS A 11 10.72 -5.11 -25.28
C LYS A 11 11.04 -4.75 -23.82
N MET A 12 12.14 -4.02 -23.60
CA MET A 12 12.53 -3.57 -22.26
C MET A 12 11.51 -2.57 -21.69
N PHE A 13 11.06 -1.61 -22.50
CA PHE A 13 10.03 -0.65 -22.12
C PHE A 13 8.72 -1.35 -21.73
N LYS A 14 8.27 -2.34 -22.50
CA LYS A 14 7.08 -3.13 -22.15
C LYS A 14 7.26 -3.88 -20.83
N GLY A 15 8.46 -4.41 -20.56
CA GLY A 15 8.78 -5.04 -19.28
C GLY A 15 8.69 -4.07 -18.10
N ILE A 16 9.27 -2.87 -18.26
CA ILE A 16 9.19 -1.81 -17.25
C ILE A 16 7.74 -1.40 -17.01
N LEU A 17 6.97 -1.18 -18.08
CA LEU A 17 5.56 -0.80 -17.97
C LEU A 17 4.73 -1.85 -17.22
N VAL A 18 4.96 -3.14 -17.49
CA VAL A 18 4.30 -4.23 -16.75
C VAL A 18 4.72 -4.23 -15.28
N ALA A 19 6.01 -4.02 -14.98
CA ALA A 19 6.50 -3.96 -13.61
C ALA A 19 5.90 -2.77 -12.83
N GLU A 20 5.80 -1.60 -13.46
CA GLU A 20 5.16 -0.41 -12.87
C GLU A 20 3.68 -0.65 -12.58
N LEU A 21 2.94 -1.21 -13.54
CA LEU A 21 1.53 -1.55 -13.36
C LEU A 21 1.33 -2.53 -12.20
N MET A 22 2.18 -3.57 -12.10
CA MET A 22 2.14 -4.53 -11.00
C MET A 22 2.46 -3.87 -9.65
N GLY A 23 3.42 -2.94 -9.61
CA GLY A 23 3.75 -2.17 -8.42
C GLY A 23 2.59 -1.31 -7.93
N VAL A 24 1.94 -0.57 -8.84
CA VAL A 24 0.77 0.26 -8.54
C VAL A 24 -0.41 -0.61 -8.08
N PHE A 25 -0.66 -1.73 -8.75
CA PHE A 25 -1.70 -2.68 -8.34
C PHE A 25 -1.45 -3.23 -6.93
N GLY A 26 -0.20 -3.60 -6.62
CA GLY A 26 0.19 -4.07 -5.29
C GLY A 26 -0.03 -3.02 -4.20
N ALA A 27 0.38 -1.77 -4.46
CA ALA A 27 0.18 -0.66 -3.55
C ALA A 27 -1.31 -0.34 -3.33
N TYR A 28 -2.10 -0.32 -4.41
CA TYR A 28 -3.55 -0.11 -4.33
C TYR A 28 -4.24 -1.23 -3.55
N PHE A 29 -3.90 -2.49 -3.82
CA PHE A 29 -4.46 -3.63 -3.09
C PHE A 29 -4.13 -3.57 -1.60
N LEU A 30 -2.88 -3.24 -1.27
CA LEU A 30 -2.43 -3.05 0.11
C LEU A 30 -3.22 -1.94 0.80
N PHE A 31 -3.36 -0.78 0.14
CA PHE A 31 -4.10 0.36 0.67
C PHE A 31 -5.59 0.03 0.86
N ASN A 32 -6.22 -0.60 -0.13
CA ASN A 32 -7.62 -1.00 -0.07
C ASN A 32 -7.87 -2.02 1.06
N LYS A 33 -6.94 -2.97 1.26
CA LYS A 33 -7.03 -3.95 2.34
C LYS A 33 -6.83 -3.31 3.72
N MET A 34 -5.92 -2.34 3.85
CA MET A 34 -5.79 -1.55 5.07
C MET A 34 -7.04 -0.71 5.32
N ASN A 35 -7.67 -0.13 4.30
CA ASN A 35 -8.89 0.67 4.46
C ASN A 35 -10.09 -0.19 4.92
N THR A 36 -10.23 -1.39 4.35
CA THR A 36 -11.39 -2.26 4.59
C THR A 36 -11.28 -3.07 5.89
N SER A 37 -10.08 -3.50 6.28
CA SER A 37 -9.90 -4.45 7.39
C SER A 37 -9.04 -3.89 8.52
N GLN A 38 -9.69 -3.69 9.67
CA GLN A 38 -9.02 -3.29 10.90
C GLN A 38 -8.06 -4.36 11.45
N ASP A 39 -8.39 -5.64 11.31
CA ASP A 39 -7.52 -6.72 11.80
C ASP A 39 -6.26 -6.86 10.93
N PHE A 40 -6.37 -6.51 9.64
CA PHE A 40 -5.21 -6.37 8.77
C PHE A 40 -4.32 -5.21 9.20
N ARG A 41 -4.91 -4.06 9.57
CA ARG A 41 -4.16 -2.94 10.17
C ARG A 41 -3.49 -3.33 11.48
N GLN A 42 -4.12 -4.14 12.31
CA GLN A 42 -3.51 -4.68 13.53
C GLN A 42 -2.31 -5.58 13.23
N THR A 43 -2.42 -6.43 12.22
CA THR A 43 -1.31 -7.28 11.77
C THR A 43 -0.16 -6.44 11.22
N MET A 44 -0.47 -5.39 10.44
CA MET A 44 0.50 -4.44 9.94
C MET A 44 1.16 -3.64 11.06
N SER A 45 0.42 -3.27 12.12
CA SER A 45 0.99 -2.63 13.31
C SER A 45 2.09 -3.49 13.95
N LYS A 46 1.92 -4.82 13.94
CA LYS A 46 2.88 -5.77 14.51
C LYS A 46 4.05 -6.08 13.57
N LYS A 47 3.79 -6.24 12.26
CA LYS A 47 4.80 -6.66 11.28
C LYS A 47 5.55 -5.50 10.62
N PHE A 48 4.82 -4.44 10.25
CA PHE A 48 5.32 -3.32 9.46
C PHE A 48 4.73 -1.99 9.97
N PRO A 49 5.11 -1.55 11.19
CA PRO A 49 4.52 -0.35 11.81
C PRO A 49 4.72 0.91 10.96
N PHE A 50 5.84 1.02 10.24
CA PHE A 50 6.11 2.14 9.36
C PHE A 50 5.11 2.28 8.21
N ILE A 51 4.73 1.17 7.57
CA ILE A 51 3.76 1.17 6.45
C ILE A 51 2.39 1.63 6.95
N LEU A 52 2.00 1.15 8.14
CA LEU A 52 0.75 1.55 8.77
C LEU A 52 0.75 3.04 9.15
N GLU A 53 1.89 3.57 9.62
CA GLU A 53 2.01 4.99 9.93
C GLU A 53 1.83 5.88 8.69
N VAL A 54 2.43 5.51 7.56
CA VAL A 54 2.25 6.19 6.28
C VAL A 54 0.77 6.16 5.86
N TYR A 55 0.11 5.01 5.99
CA TYR A 55 -1.32 4.88 5.72
C TYR A 55 -2.15 5.85 6.58
N TYR A 56 -1.91 5.89 7.89
CA TYR A 56 -2.63 6.82 8.76
C TYR A 56 -2.38 8.27 8.37
N LYS A 57 -1.13 8.67 8.11
CA LYS A 57 -0.83 10.05 7.69
C LYS A 57 -1.56 10.42 6.40
N ALA A 58 -1.62 9.51 5.43
CA ALA A 58 -2.34 9.73 4.18
C ALA A 58 -3.85 9.91 4.40
N ILE A 59 -4.45 9.09 5.28
CA ILE A 59 -5.87 9.17 5.62
C ILE A 59 -6.20 10.42 6.46
N GLU A 60 -5.32 10.77 7.40
CA GLU A 60 -5.41 12.00 8.19
C GLU A 60 -5.34 13.24 7.29
N GLN A 61 -4.48 13.23 6.27
CA GLN A 61 -4.43 14.29 5.27
C GLN A 61 -5.73 14.38 4.45
N SER A 62 -6.48 13.29 4.30
CA SER A 62 -7.81 13.29 3.69
C SER A 62 -8.95 13.69 4.65
N GLY A 63 -8.62 14.04 5.91
CA GLY A 63 -9.57 14.49 6.92
C GLY A 63 -10.15 13.39 7.82
N MET A 64 -9.73 12.14 7.67
CA MET A 64 -10.27 10.98 8.39
C MET A 64 -9.43 10.58 9.62
N TYR A 65 -9.28 11.49 10.59
CA TYR A 65 -8.46 11.26 11.80
C TYR A 65 -8.99 10.16 12.73
N GLU A 66 -10.27 9.84 12.60
CA GLU A 66 -10.98 8.93 13.49
C GLU A 66 -10.52 7.46 13.38
N ILE A 67 -10.02 7.04 12.21
CA ILE A 67 -9.62 5.64 11.96
C ILE A 67 -8.50 5.21 12.92
N ARG A 68 -7.51 6.08 13.16
CA ARG A 68 -6.41 5.78 14.08
C ARG A 68 -6.92 5.61 15.51
N ARG A 69 -7.84 6.47 15.96
CA ARG A 69 -8.41 6.42 17.32
C ARG A 69 -9.18 5.11 17.54
N GLN A 70 -10.07 4.76 16.60
CA GLN A 70 -10.86 3.53 16.65
C GLN A 70 -9.99 2.27 16.69
N ASP A 71 -8.90 2.27 15.93
CA ASP A 71 -7.94 1.17 15.93
C ASP A 71 -7.25 1.02 17.29
N GLN A 72 -6.76 2.11 17.88
CA GLN A 72 -6.15 2.08 19.21
C GLN A 72 -7.13 1.59 20.28
N GLU A 73 -8.37 2.09 20.28
CA GLU A 73 -9.40 1.70 21.25
C GLU A 73 -9.73 0.21 21.16
N LYS A 74 -9.94 -0.32 19.95
CA LYS A 74 -10.22 -1.75 19.77
C LYS A 74 -9.02 -2.60 20.20
N TRP A 75 -7.80 -2.18 19.89
CA TRP A 75 -6.61 -2.97 20.21
C TRP A 75 -6.28 -2.96 21.70
N LEU A 76 -6.55 -1.85 22.40
CA LEU A 76 -6.46 -1.77 23.86
C LEU A 76 -7.50 -2.67 24.51
N ASN A 77 -8.76 -2.60 24.07
CA ASN A 77 -9.83 -3.45 24.59
C ASN A 77 -9.61 -4.95 24.30
N SER A 78 -8.97 -5.31 23.19
CA SER A 78 -8.66 -6.72 22.88
C SER A 78 -7.56 -7.35 23.75
N LYS A 79 -6.88 -6.55 24.58
CA LYS A 79 -5.83 -7.02 25.49
C LYS A 79 -6.32 -7.24 26.93
N ASN A 80 -7.51 -6.74 27.27
CA ASN A 80 -8.19 -6.93 28.56
C ASN A 80 -9.22 -8.06 28.46
#